data_AF-A0A4Q5RBR8-F1
#
_entry.id   AF-A0A4Q5RBR8-F1
#
_cell.length_a   1.000
_cell.length_b   1.000
_cell.length_c   1.000
_cell.angle_alpha   90.00
_cell.angle_beta   90.00
_cell.angle_gamma   90.00
#
_symmetry.space_group_name_H-M   'P 1'
#
loop_
_entity.id
_entity.type
_entity.pdbx_description
1 polymer ?
#
loop_
_entity_poly.entity_id
_entity_poly.type
_entity_poly.pdbx_seq_one_letter_code
_entity_poly.pdbx_strand_id
1 'polypeptide(L)' 'EALQEVSKTSRLLAKKSRETVDELYAYCGLIAASPDTEINRVWRDFHTASQHSLLTFLE' A
#
# COMPACT_ATOMS: atom_id res chain seq x y z
N GLU A 1 -21.23 -6.52 14.33
CA GLU A 1 -21.38 -5.55 13.22
C GLU A 1 -20.18 -4.61 13.12
N ALA A 2 -19.89 -3.77 14.11
CA ALA A 2 -18.79 -2.78 14.03
C ALA A 2 -17.41 -3.37 13.67
N LEU A 3 -17.02 -4.52 14.24
CA LEU A 3 -15.73 -5.17 13.92
C LEU A 3 -15.64 -5.65 12.47
N GLN A 4 -16.75 -6.09 11.87
CA GLN A 4 -16.77 -6.53 10.48
C GLN A 4 -16.61 -5.35 9.53
N GLU A 5 -17.28 -4.23 9.82
CA GLU A 5 -17.12 -2.99 9.06
C GLU A 5 -15.70 -2.43 9.17
N VAL A 6 -15.12 -2.39 10.37
CA VAL A 6 -13.70 -2.00 10.56
C VAL A 6 -12.79 -2.89 9.73
N SER A 7 -12.97 -4.21 9.80
CA SER A 7 -12.19 -5.19 9.05
C SER A 7 -12.25 -4.93 7.54
N LYS A 8 -13.46 -4.73 7.00
CA LYS A 8 -13.70 -4.42 5.58
C LYS A 8 -13.06 -3.09 5.18
N THR A 9 -13.26 -2.03 5.96
CA THR A 9 -12.70 -0.70 5.69
C THR A 9 -11.17 -0.71 5.75
N SER A 10 -10.56 -1.43 6.70
CA SER A 10 -9.10 -1.57 6.78
C SER A 10 -8.51 -2.25 5.55
N ARG A 11 -9.16 -3.30 5.03
CA ARG A 11 -8.73 -3.96 3.79
C ARG A 11 -8.84 -3.05 2.58
N LEU A 12 -9.95 -2.32 2.45
CA LEU A 12 -10.15 -1.34 1.37
C LEU A 12 -9.11 -0.23 1.44
N LEU A 13 -8.81 0.28 2.64
CA LEU A 13 -7.78 1.29 2.85
C LEU A 13 -6.40 0.76 2.44
N ALA A 14 -6.01 -0.43 2.91
CA ALA A 14 -4.72 -1.03 2.55
C ALA A 14 -4.56 -1.20 1.03
N LYS A 15 -5.59 -1.70 0.35
CA LYS A 15 -5.62 -1.80 -1.11
C LYS A 15 -5.46 -0.42 -1.76
N LYS A 16 -6.26 0.56 -1.33
CA LYS A 16 -6.24 1.89 -1.95
C LYS A 16 -4.92 2.61 -1.73
N SER A 17 -4.33 2.49 -0.54
CA SER A 17 -3.01 3.04 -0.23
C SER A 17 -1.93 2.46 -1.12
N ARG A 18 -1.90 1.13 -1.34
CA ARG A 18 -0.96 0.50 -2.28
C ARG A 18 -1.13 1.05 -3.69
N GLU A 19 -2.36 1.07 -4.21
CA GLU A 19 -2.65 1.59 -5.56
C GLU A 19 -2.23 3.06 -5.72
N THR A 20 -2.49 3.89 -4.71
CA THR A 20 -2.08 5.31 -4.72
C THR A 20 -0.57 5.48 -4.68
N VAL A 21 0.13 4.64 -3.91
CA VAL A 21 1.60 4.65 -3.87
C VAL A 21 2.19 4.17 -5.19
N ASP A 22 1.62 3.15 -5.83
CA ASP A 22 2.01 2.71 -7.16
C ASP A 22 1.86 3.81 -8.22
N GLU A 23 0.71 4.47 -8.21
CA GLU A 23 0.40 5.58 -9.13
C GLU A 23 1.38 6.74 -8.92
N LEU A 24 1.62 7.14 -7.66
CA LEU A 24 2.55 8.23 -7.35
C LEU A 24 4.00 7.88 -7.72
N TYR A 25 4.45 6.67 -7.40
CA TYR A 25 5.82 6.22 -7.63
C TYR A 25 6.20 6.32 -9.11
N ALA A 26 5.28 6.00 -10.02
CA ALA A 26 5.50 6.10 -11.46
C ALA A 26 5.75 7.55 -11.94
N TYR A 27 5.15 8.55 -11.30
CA TYR A 27 5.33 9.96 -11.67
C TYR A 27 6.61 10.58 -11.15
N CYS A 28 7.31 9.93 -10.22
CA CYS A 28 8.55 10.47 -9.64
C CYS A 28 9.79 10.20 -10.50
N GLY A 29 9.68 9.42 -11.58
CA GLY A 29 10.78 9.12 -12.49
C GLY A 29 11.88 8.26 -11.84
N LEU A 30 13.03 8.14 -12.51
CA LEU A 30 14.09 7.22 -12.10
C LEU A 30 14.70 7.53 -10.72
N ILE A 31 14.64 8.78 -10.24
CA ILE A 31 15.16 9.14 -8.93
C ILE A 31 14.43 8.41 -7.79
N ALA A 32 13.14 8.08 -7.97
CA ALA A 32 12.35 7.33 -7.01
C ALA A 32 12.86 5.90 -6.78
N ALA A 33 13.62 5.34 -7.72
CA ALA A 33 14.25 4.03 -7.53
C ALA A 33 15.48 4.07 -6.62
N SER A 34 16.00 5.27 -6.29
CA SER A 34 17.12 5.41 -5.37
C SER A 34 16.72 4.90 -3.96
N PRO A 35 17.52 4.02 -3.33
CA PRO A 35 17.27 3.53 -1.98
C PRO A 35 17.14 4.62 -0.91
N ASP A 36 17.75 5.77 -1.15
CA ASP A 36 17.81 6.91 -0.21
C ASP A 36 16.57 7.80 -0.27
N THR A 37 15.64 7.54 -1.20
CA THR A 37 14.42 8.33 -1.31
C THR A 37 13.31 7.77 -0.43
N GLU A 38 12.60 8.69 0.22
CA GLU A 38 11.43 8.38 1.05
C GLU A 38 10.36 7.63 0.25
N ILE A 39 10.13 8.02 -1.01
CA ILE A 39 9.12 7.40 -1.87
C ILE A 39 9.44 5.93 -2.19
N ASN A 40 10.72 5.57 -2.33
CA ASN A 40 11.13 4.17 -2.48
C ASN A 40 10.84 3.35 -1.23
N ARG A 41 11.14 3.91 -0.05
CA ARG A 41 10.84 3.22 1.21
C ARG A 41 9.33 3.01 1.35
N VAL A 42 8.53 4.05 1.14
CA VAL A 42 7.05 3.97 1.17
C VAL A 42 6.55 2.90 0.20
N TRP A 43 7.02 2.91 -1.05
CA TRP A 43 6.64 1.90 -2.05
C TRP A 43 6.96 0.48 -1.59
N ARG A 44 8.19 0.21 -1.13
CA ARG A 44 8.59 -1.12 -0.63
C ARG A 44 7.80 -1.56 0.60
N ASP A 45 7.57 -0.66 1.55
CA ASP A 45 6.85 -0.95 2.79
C ASP A 45 5.40 -1.36 2.50
N PHE A 46 4.71 -0.62 1.63
CA PHE A 46 3.35 -0.97 1.22
C PHE A 46 3.31 -2.30 0.47
N HIS A 47 4.26 -2.55 -0.45
CA HIS A 47 4.34 -3.80 -1.21
C HIS A 47 4.65 -5.03 -0.35
N THR A 48 5.30 -4.84 0.79
CA THR A 48 5.63 -5.92 1.72
C THR A 48 4.49 -6.14 2.70
N ALA A 49 4.04 -5.08 3.37
CA ALA A 49 3.00 -5.17 4.40
C ALA A 49 1.63 -5.59 3.83
N SER A 50 1.28 -5.17 2.61
CA SER A 50 -0.01 -5.52 1.99
C SER A 50 -0.15 -7.02 1.65
N GLN A 51 0.95 -7.77 1.64
CA GLN A 51 0.95 -9.21 1.40
C GLN A 51 0.58 -10.02 2.63
N HIS A 52 0.39 -9.36 3.78
CA HIS A 52 -0.16 -10.00 4.96
C HIS A 52 -1.59 -10.45 4.66
N SER A 53 -1.92 -11.72 4.92
CA SER A 53 -3.21 -12.34 4.57
C SER A 53 -4.43 -11.56 5.07
N LEU A 54 -4.32 -10.89 6.22
CA LEU A 54 -5.32 -9.98 6.77
C LEU A 54 -5.75 -8.84 5.82
N LEU A 55 -4.86 -8.40 4.93
CA LEU A 55 -5.03 -7.23 4.05
C LEU A 55 -5.07 -7.59 2.57
N THR A 56 -4.63 -8.80 2.19
CA THR A 56 -4.54 -9.23 0.79
C THR A 56 -5.89 -9.64 0.19
N PHE A 57 -6.72 -10.34 0.95
CA PHE A 57 -7.99 -10.89 0.48
C PHE A 57 -9.14 -9.98 0.90
N LEU A 58 -9.98 -9.56 -0.05
CA LEU A 58 -11.10 -8.65 0.21
C LEU A 58 -12.38 -9.36 0.71
N GLU A 59 -12.38 -10.69 0.70
CA GLU A 59 -13.46 -11.56 1.18
C GLU A 59 -13.33 -11.82 2.69
#